data_AF-Q94689-F1
#
_entry.id   AF-Q94689-F1
#
_cell.length_a   1.000
_cell.length_b   1.000
_cell.length_c   1.000
_cell.angle_alpha   90.00
_cell.angle_beta   90.00
_cell.angle_gamma   90.00
#
_symmetry.space_group_name_H-M   'P 1'
#
loop_
_entity.id
_entity.type
_entity.pdbx_description
1 polymer ?
#
loop_
_entity_poly.entity_id
_entity_poly.type
_entity_poly.pdbx_seq_one_letter_code
_entity_poly.pdbx_strand_id
1 'polypeptide(L)' 'KKRTRAAFSHTQVYELERRFGHQRYLSGSERAELARSLRLSETQIKIWFQNRRYKTKKRQ' A
#
# COMPACT_ATOMS: atom_id res chain seq x y z
N LYS A 1 5.07 15.21 17.86
CA LYS A 1 5.25 15.46 16.41
C LYS A 1 3.98 15.07 15.65
N LYS A 2 3.17 16.02 15.16
CA LYS A 2 2.03 15.71 14.28
C LYS A 2 2.58 15.01 13.02
N ARG A 3 2.14 13.78 12.74
CA ARG A 3 2.46 13.11 11.48
C ARG A 3 1.75 13.86 10.37
N THR A 4 2.49 14.62 9.57
CA THR A 4 1.97 15.26 8.35
C THR A 4 1.49 14.15 7.43
N ARG A 5 0.19 14.11 7.14
CA ARG A 5 -0.36 13.14 6.18
C ARG A 5 0.07 13.57 4.78
N ALA A 6 1.11 12.93 4.25
CA ALA A 6 1.43 13.01 2.84
C ALA A 6 0.45 12.13 2.05
N ALA A 7 -0.14 12.69 1.00
CA ALA A 7 -0.93 11.92 0.03
C ALA A 7 0.00 11.13 -0.89
N PHE A 8 -0.44 9.96 -1.33
CA PHE A 8 0.24 9.23 -2.40
C PHE A 8 -0.05 9.89 -3.75
N SER A 9 0.96 9.94 -4.62
CA SER A 9 0.78 10.37 -6.00
C SER A 9 -0.12 9.40 -6.77
N HIS A 10 -0.68 9.86 -7.89
CA HIS A 10 -1.53 9.03 -8.75
C HIS A 10 -0.83 7.73 -9.20
N THR A 11 0.44 7.84 -9.63
CA THR A 11 1.26 6.69 -10.03
C THR A 11 1.48 5.69 -8.89
N GLN A 12 1.73 6.19 -7.67
CA GLN A 12 1.86 5.31 -6.50
C GLN A 12 0.55 4.59 -6.19
N VAL A 13 -0.60 5.28 -6.26
CA VAL A 13 -1.91 4.65 -6.04
C VAL A 13 -2.19 3.60 -7.11
N TYR A 14 -1.90 3.89 -8.38
CA TYR A 14 -2.09 2.96 -9.49
C TYR A 14 -1.32 1.65 -9.28
N GLU A 15 -0.01 1.72 -8.98
CA GLU A 15 0.81 0.53 -8.75
C GLU A 15 0.40 -0.25 -7.49
N LEU A 16 -0.03 0.45 -6.43
CA LEU A 16 -0.56 -0.19 -5.22
C LEU A 16 -1.85 -0.98 -5.52
N GLU A 17 -2.79 -0.39 -6.26
CA GLU A 17 -4.03 -1.05 -6.68
C GLU A 17 -3.75 -2.20 -7.65
N ARG A 18 -2.84 -2.01 -8.61
CA ARG A 18 -2.38 -3.06 -9.53
C ARG A 18 -1.83 -4.25 -8.75
N ARG A 19 -0.87 -4.04 -7.83
CA ARG A 19 -0.30 -5.13 -7.02
C ARG A 19 -1.38 -5.78 -6.14
N PHE A 20 -2.27 -5.00 -5.54
CA PHE A 20 -3.36 -5.52 -4.71
C PHE A 20 -4.32 -6.43 -5.47
N GLY A 21 -4.62 -6.09 -6.73
CA GLY A 21 -5.45 -6.92 -7.62
C GLY A 21 -4.85 -8.30 -7.88
N HIS A 22 -3.52 -8.39 -7.95
CA HIS A 22 -2.81 -9.67 -8.12
C HIS A 22 -2.67 -10.41 -6.78
N GLN A 23 -2.37 -9.68 -5.70
CA GLN A 23 -2.04 -10.27 -4.41
C GLN A 23 -2.44 -9.34 -3.26
N ARG A 24 -3.36 -9.82 -2.41
CA ARG A 24 -3.98 -9.00 -1.35
C ARG A 24 -3.18 -8.96 -0.05
N TYR A 25 -2.18 -9.84 0.09
CA TYR A 25 -1.31 -10.00 1.26
C TYR A 25 0.13 -10.11 0.79
N LEU A 26 0.99 -9.19 1.24
CA LEU A 26 2.42 -9.23 0.92
C LEU A 26 3.21 -9.87 2.06
N SER A 27 4.20 -10.67 1.70
CA SER A 27 5.30 -11.07 2.58
C SER A 27 6.23 -9.90 2.89
N GLY A 28 7.19 -10.09 3.79
CA GLY A 28 8.18 -9.06 4.16
C GLY A 28 9.04 -8.61 2.98
N SER A 29 9.53 -9.57 2.18
CA SER A 29 10.39 -9.29 1.03
C SER A 29 9.66 -8.52 -0.07
N GLU A 30 8.45 -8.96 -0.44
CA GLU A 30 7.65 -8.29 -1.47
C GLU A 30 7.26 -6.88 -1.05
N ARG A 31 6.99 -6.67 0.23
CA ARG A 31 6.73 -5.34 0.78
C ARG A 31 7.95 -4.44 0.69
N ALA A 32 9.14 -4.96 1.02
CA ALA A 32 10.39 -4.22 0.92
C ALA A 32 10.74 -3.86 -0.53
N GLU A 33 10.47 -4.75 -1.48
CA GLU A 33 10.64 -4.49 -2.90
C GLU A 33 9.70 -3.38 -3.41
N LEU A 34 8.40 -3.49 -3.10
CA LEU A 34 7.41 -2.49 -3.50
C LEU A 34 7.66 -1.12 -2.84
N ALA A 35 8.14 -1.12 -1.59
CA ALA A 35 8.55 0.09 -0.89
C ALA A 35 9.67 0.82 -1.64
N ARG A 36 10.70 0.09 -2.07
CA ARG A 36 11.82 0.62 -2.85
C ARG A 36 11.36 1.18 -4.20
N SER A 37 10.54 0.43 -4.95
CA SER A 37 10.08 0.87 -6.27
C SER A 37 9.22 2.12 -6.23
N LEU A 38 8.35 2.26 -5.21
CA LEU A 38 7.44 3.40 -5.06
C LEU A 38 8.02 4.56 -4.23
N ARG A 39 9.27 4.42 -3.74
CA ARG A 39 9.91 5.37 -2.81
C ARG A 39 9.03 5.66 -1.58
N LEU A 40 8.45 4.60 -1.02
CA LEU A 40 7.64 4.62 0.19
C LEU A 40 8.31 3.80 1.28
N SER A 41 7.92 3.99 2.54
CA SER A 41 8.33 3.07 3.61
C SER A 41 7.50 1.79 3.59
N GLU A 42 8.10 0.68 4.02
CA GLU A 42 7.37 -0.59 4.24
C GLU A 42 6.13 -0.40 5.13
N THR A 43 6.20 0.51 6.10
CA THR A 43 5.07 0.83 6.99
C THR A 43 3.91 1.47 6.22
N GLN A 44 4.19 2.40 5.29
CA GLN A 44 3.17 2.98 4.44
C GLN A 44 2.51 1.93 3.54
N ILE A 45 3.31 1.03 2.93
CA ILE A 45 2.78 -0.09 2.14
C ILE A 45 1.90 -0.99 3.02
N LYS A 46 2.38 -1.38 4.20
CA LYS A 46 1.64 -2.22 5.16
C LYS A 46 0.28 -1.60 5.51
N ILE A 47 0.26 -0.33 5.89
CA ILE A 47 -0.96 0.39 6.28
C ILE A 47 -1.92 0.50 5.09
N TRP A 48 -1.42 0.81 3.90
CA TRP A 48 -2.26 0.89 2.70
C TRP A 48 -2.90 -0.46 2.38
N PHE A 49 -2.15 -1.56 2.39
CA PHE A 49 -2.69 -2.91 2.15
C PHE A 49 -3.70 -3.33 3.23
N GLN A 50 -3.48 -2.97 4.50
CA GLN A 50 -4.45 -3.19 5.57
C GLN A 50 -5.76 -2.42 5.32
N ASN A 51 -5.66 -1.12 5.03
CA ASN A 51 -6.81 -0.27 4.74
C ASN A 51 -7.56 -0.73 3.48
N ARG A 52 -6.83 -1.17 2.46
CA ARG A 52 -7.42 -1.66 1.20
C ARG A 52 -8.24 -2.92 1.43
N ARG A 53 -7.71 -3.89 2.20
CA ARG A 53 -8.46 -5.10 2.60
C ARG A 53 -9.73 -4.76 3.37
N TYR A 54 -9.63 -3.86 4.36
CA TYR A 54 -10.79 -3.42 5.14
C TYR A 54 -11.87 -2.80 4.24
N LYS A 55 -11.49 -1.91 3.30
CA LYS A 55 -12.40 -1.32 2.33
C LYS A 55 -13.06 -2.37 1.42
N THR A 56 -12.34 -3.40 0.98
CA THR A 56 -12.98 -4.44 0.16
C THR A 56 -13.96 -5.28 0.97
N LYS A 57 -13.60 -5.67 2.21
CA LYS A 57 -14.52 -6.41 3.08
C LYS A 57 -15.79 -5.61 3.39
N LYS A 58 -15.68 -4.29 3.59
CA LYS A 58 -16.84 -3.41 3.87
C LYS A 58 -17.73 -3.16 2.64
N ARG A 59 -17.26 -3.44 1.42
CA ARG A 59 -18.02 -3.30 0.18
C ARG A 59 -18.68 -4.61 -0.29
N GLN A 60 -18.52 -5.69 0.48
CA GLN A 60 -19.32 -6.90 0.40
C GLN A 60 -20.37 -6.86 1.51
#